data_AF-A0A381WWW2-F1
#
_entry.id   AF-A0A381WWW2-F1
#
_cell.length_a   1.000
_cell.length_b   1.000
_cell.length_c   1.000
_cell.angle_alpha   90.00
_cell.angle_beta   90.00
_cell.angle_gamma   90.00
#
_symmetry.space_group_name_H-M   'P 1'
#
loop_
_entity.id
_entity.type
_entity.pdbx_description
1 polymer ?
#
loop_
_entity_poly.entity_id
_entity_poly.type
_entity_poly.pdbx_seq_one_letter_code
_entity_poly.pdbx_strand_id
1 'polypeptide(L)'
;MRKSIISVIWVTFGLFIASCGQETPNLSISFWNVENLFDMENDPNKNDDEFAIGGRKNVTQKIYELKLKNSAEVLADLNSDVVGLCEVENRYVLEELNRAYTGRDYEIIHYESPDGRGIDNALLYDPKKLQVISSRPI
;
A
#
# COMPACT_ATOMS: atom_id res chain seq x y z
N MET A 1 16.95 43.57 -39.95
CA MET A 1 17.78 43.75 -38.74
C MET A 1 16.94 44.08 -37.50
N ARG A 2 16.57 45.35 -37.23
CA ARG A 2 15.96 45.74 -35.92
C ARG A 2 14.68 44.97 -35.53
N LYS A 3 13.76 44.72 -36.48
CA LYS A 3 12.56 43.87 -36.27
C LYS A 3 12.90 42.39 -36.01
N SER A 4 13.91 41.87 -36.71
CA SER A 4 14.40 40.49 -36.56
C SER A 4 14.98 40.24 -35.16
N ILE A 5 15.75 41.20 -34.63
CA ILE A 5 16.33 41.13 -33.28
C ILE A 5 15.22 41.07 -32.21
N ILE A 6 14.19 41.91 -32.33
CA ILE A 6 13.04 41.90 -31.42
C ILE A 6 12.34 40.52 -31.47
N SER A 7 12.11 39.96 -32.67
CA SER A 7 11.50 38.65 -32.82
C SER A 7 12.33 37.52 -32.17
N VAL A 8 13.65 37.57 -32.29
CA VAL A 8 14.55 36.60 -31.63
C VAL A 8 14.45 36.73 -30.12
N ILE A 9 14.45 37.95 -29.56
CA ILE A 9 14.32 38.20 -28.13
C ILE A 9 13.01 37.59 -27.59
N TRP A 10 11.88 37.84 -28.25
CA TRP A 10 10.58 37.26 -27.85
C TRP A 10 10.57 35.72 -27.90
N VAL A 11 11.17 35.12 -28.93
CA VAL A 11 11.29 33.64 -29.01
C VAL A 11 12.17 33.10 -27.88
N THR A 12 13.34 33.70 -27.62
CA THR A 12 14.21 33.26 -26.52
C THR A 12 13.58 33.46 -25.14
N PHE A 13 12.80 34.53 -24.95
CA PHE A 13 12.10 34.78 -23.68
C PHE A 13 10.94 33.79 -23.47
N GLY A 14 10.20 33.46 -24.53
CA GLY A 14 9.16 32.42 -24.50
C GLY A 14 9.72 31.04 -24.17
N LEU A 15 10.87 30.67 -24.76
CA LEU A 15 11.59 29.43 -24.43
C LEU A 15 12.08 29.41 -22.97
N PHE A 16 12.49 30.56 -22.42
CA PHE A 16 12.92 30.65 -21.01
C PHE A 16 11.76 30.44 -20.03
N ILE A 17 10.55 30.94 -20.34
CA ILE A 17 9.34 30.70 -19.55
C ILE A 17 8.87 29.24 -19.67
N ALA A 18 8.97 28.65 -20.87
CA ALA A 18 8.65 27.23 -21.10
C ALA A 18 9.62 26.26 -20.40
N SER A 19 10.79 26.74 -19.96
CA SER A 19 11.77 25.96 -19.18
C SER A 19 11.45 25.87 -17.68
N CYS A 20 10.23 26.23 -17.25
CA CYS A 20 9.79 26.00 -15.88
C CYS A 20 9.80 24.48 -15.60
N GLY A 21 10.73 24.03 -14.75
CA GLY A 21 10.92 22.61 -14.48
C GLY A 21 9.66 21.98 -13.90
N GLN A 22 9.25 20.82 -14.44
CA GLN A 22 8.20 20.04 -13.80
C GLN A 22 8.69 19.56 -12.44
N GLU A 23 8.02 19.96 -11.37
CA GLU A 23 8.19 19.33 -10.07
C GLU A 23 7.81 17.85 -10.22
N THR A 24 8.79 16.96 -10.10
CA THR A 24 8.54 15.52 -10.02
C THR A 24 7.82 15.24 -8.71
N PRO A 25 6.60 14.66 -8.71
CA PRO A 25 5.92 14.31 -7.49
C PRO A 25 6.78 13.35 -6.67
N ASN A 26 7.01 13.66 -5.40
CA ASN A 26 7.65 12.71 -4.49
C ASN A 26 6.77 11.46 -4.33
N LEU A 27 7.42 10.30 -4.27
CA LEU A 27 6.79 9.01 -3.96
C LEU A 27 7.27 8.54 -2.59
N SER A 28 6.34 8.34 -1.65
CA SER A 28 6.65 7.77 -0.33
C SER A 28 6.47 6.26 -0.33
N ILE A 29 7.45 5.53 0.19
CA ILE A 29 7.45 4.07 0.27
C ILE A 29 7.79 3.66 1.70
N SER A 30 6.95 2.82 2.30
CA SER A 30 7.16 2.24 3.62
C SER A 30 7.19 0.71 3.57
N PHE A 31 7.81 0.09 4.56
CA PHE A 31 7.74 -1.35 4.82
C PHE A 31 7.38 -1.58 6.29
N TRP A 32 6.46 -2.50 6.56
CA TRP A 32 5.94 -2.75 7.90
C TRP A 32 5.60 -4.24 8.11
N ASN A 33 6.15 -4.85 9.16
CA ASN A 33 5.66 -6.13 9.66
C ASN A 33 4.41 -5.90 10.51
N VAL A 34 3.27 -6.44 10.08
CA VAL A 34 1.97 -6.22 10.76
C VAL A 34 1.75 -7.11 11.98
N GLU A 35 2.77 -7.90 12.36
CA GLU A 35 2.78 -8.79 13.53
C GLU A 35 1.56 -9.73 13.50
N ASN A 36 1.50 -10.59 12.48
CA ASN A 36 0.48 -11.64 12.29
C ASN A 36 -0.95 -11.11 12.12
N LEU A 37 -1.24 -10.45 11.00
CA LEU A 37 -2.59 -10.03 10.62
C LEU A 37 -3.36 -11.20 10.00
N PHE A 38 -3.97 -12.00 10.87
CA PHE A 38 -4.94 -13.05 10.54
C PHE A 38 -6.38 -12.52 10.56
N ASP A 39 -7.28 -13.24 9.90
CA ASP A 39 -8.72 -13.13 10.09
C ASP A 39 -9.19 -13.89 11.35
N MET A 40 -10.31 -14.61 11.30
CA MET A 40 -10.97 -15.25 12.44
C MET A 40 -11.38 -16.69 12.16
N GLU A 41 -11.28 -17.15 10.91
CA GLU A 41 -11.53 -18.52 10.51
C GLU A 41 -10.23 -19.36 10.68
N ASN A 42 -10.31 -20.66 10.42
CA ASN A 42 -9.18 -21.58 10.55
C ASN A 42 -9.03 -22.35 9.23
N ASP A 43 -7.92 -22.19 8.52
CA ASP A 43 -7.57 -23.07 7.40
C ASP A 43 -6.98 -24.40 7.93
N PRO A 44 -7.67 -25.55 7.78
CA PRO A 44 -7.15 -26.85 8.24
C PRO A 44 -5.85 -27.30 7.54
N ASN A 45 -5.36 -26.55 6.55
CA ASN A 45 -4.10 -26.80 5.83
C ASN A 45 -2.94 -25.89 6.29
N LYS A 46 -3.17 -24.96 7.24
CA LYS A 46 -2.16 -24.00 7.77
C LYS A 46 -1.99 -24.19 9.28
N ASN A 47 -1.03 -23.46 9.87
CA ASN A 47 -0.78 -23.40 11.31
C ASN A 47 -1.19 -22.02 11.86
N ASP A 48 -2.45 -21.66 11.62
CA ASP A 48 -3.15 -20.42 11.96
C ASP A 48 -4.10 -20.59 13.18
N ASP A 49 -4.36 -21.83 13.59
CA ASP A 49 -5.33 -22.25 14.62
C ASP A 49 -5.28 -21.46 15.92
N GLU A 50 -4.11 -20.96 16.35
CA GLU A 50 -4.03 -20.15 17.55
C GLU A 50 -4.71 -18.78 17.43
N PHE A 51 -4.84 -18.23 16.22
CA PHE A 51 -5.44 -16.93 15.90
C PHE A 51 -6.93 -17.01 15.50
N ALA A 52 -7.44 -18.19 15.16
CA ALA A 52 -8.85 -18.39 14.84
C ALA A 52 -9.79 -18.26 16.06
N ILE A 53 -11.11 -18.18 15.81
CA ILE A 53 -12.14 -18.24 16.87
C ILE A 53 -12.07 -19.61 17.58
N GLY A 54 -11.97 -19.58 18.91
CA GLY A 54 -11.75 -20.78 19.73
C GLY A 54 -10.29 -21.19 19.86
N GLY A 55 -9.39 -20.54 19.11
CA GLY A 55 -7.93 -20.69 19.20
C GLY A 55 -7.34 -20.15 20.50
N ARG A 56 -6.08 -20.51 20.76
CA ARG A 56 -5.32 -20.16 21.97
C ARG A 56 -5.29 -18.66 22.29
N LYS A 57 -5.29 -17.77 21.29
CA LYS A 57 -5.26 -16.32 21.50
C LYS A 57 -6.62 -15.77 21.93
N ASN A 58 -7.67 -16.59 21.94
CA ASN A 58 -9.05 -16.22 22.25
C ASN A 58 -9.54 -15.05 21.38
N VAL A 59 -9.25 -15.10 20.07
CA VAL A 59 -9.71 -14.07 19.14
C VAL A 59 -11.23 -14.04 19.11
N THR A 60 -11.74 -12.82 19.04
CA THR A 60 -13.16 -12.50 18.93
C THR A 60 -13.29 -11.37 17.92
N GLN A 61 -14.48 -11.19 17.35
CA GLN A 61 -14.77 -10.08 16.44
C GLN A 61 -14.30 -8.72 16.99
N LYS A 62 -14.50 -8.46 18.29
CA LYS A 62 -14.03 -7.21 18.93
C LYS A 62 -12.50 -7.08 18.96
N ILE A 63 -11.75 -8.17 19.09
CA ILE A 63 -10.28 -8.16 19.07
C ILE A 63 -9.79 -7.96 17.63
N TYR A 64 -10.42 -8.61 16.66
CA TYR A 64 -10.12 -8.47 15.24
C TYR A 64 -10.39 -7.03 14.74
N GLU A 65 -11.57 -6.49 15.01
CA GLU A 65 -11.93 -5.09 14.70
C GLU A 65 -10.98 -4.08 15.35
N LEU A 66 -10.55 -4.33 16.60
CA LEU A 66 -9.56 -3.50 17.28
C LEU A 66 -8.17 -3.59 16.62
N LYS A 67 -7.76 -4.78 16.16
CA LYS A 67 -6.51 -4.96 15.42
C LYS A 67 -6.56 -4.20 14.09
N LEU A 68 -7.62 -4.36 13.31
CA LEU A 68 -7.84 -3.61 12.06
C LEU A 68 -7.81 -2.10 12.29
N LYS A 69 -8.50 -1.60 13.33
CA LYS A 69 -8.52 -0.17 13.68
C LYS A 69 -7.12 0.35 14.00
N ASN A 70 -6.39 -0.32 14.89
CA ASN A 70 -5.03 0.09 15.27
C ASN A 70 -4.06 0.00 14.07
N SER A 71 -4.22 -1.01 13.21
CA SER A 71 -3.45 -1.15 11.98
C SER A 71 -3.76 -0.02 10.97
N ALA A 72 -5.02 0.41 10.86
CA ALA A 72 -5.42 1.56 10.06
C ALA A 72 -4.86 2.90 10.60
N GLU A 73 -4.72 3.03 11.93
CA GLU A 73 -4.02 4.17 12.54
C GLU A 73 -2.53 4.18 12.14
N VAL A 74 -1.85 3.03 12.13
CA VAL A 74 -0.46 2.94 11.63
C VAL A 74 -0.37 3.27 10.14
N LEU A 75 -1.30 2.82 9.29
CA LEU A 75 -1.33 3.23 7.87
C LEU A 75 -1.57 4.75 7.70
N ALA A 76 -2.33 5.37 8.60
CA ALA A 76 -2.54 6.81 8.59
C ALA A 76 -1.29 7.60 9.00
N ASP A 77 -0.53 7.11 10.00
CA ASP A 77 0.74 7.71 10.42
C ASP A 77 1.83 7.55 9.34
N LEU A 78 1.89 6.40 8.66
CA LEU A 78 2.82 6.16 7.55
C LEU A 78 2.48 6.99 6.30
N ASN A 79 1.19 7.22 6.03
CA ASN A 79 0.62 7.96 4.89
C ASN A 79 1.36 7.78 3.55
N SER A 80 1.83 6.57 3.28
CA SER A 80 2.75 6.31 2.17
C SER A 80 1.99 6.04 0.87
N ASP A 81 2.57 6.42 -0.26
CA ASP A 81 1.99 6.12 -1.58
C ASP A 81 2.12 4.62 -1.93
N VAL A 82 3.10 3.93 -1.32
CA VAL A 82 3.31 2.48 -1.37
C VAL A 82 3.63 1.95 0.03
N VAL A 83 3.02 0.83 0.42
CA VAL A 83 3.33 0.11 1.66
C VAL A 83 3.57 -1.36 1.36
N GLY A 84 4.80 -1.84 1.61
CA GLY A 84 5.10 -3.27 1.68
C GLY A 84 4.73 -3.82 3.05
N LEU A 85 3.99 -4.92 3.08
CA LEU A 85 3.60 -5.61 4.32
C LEU A 85 4.18 -7.03 4.33
N CYS A 86 4.48 -7.54 5.53
CA CYS A 86 4.74 -8.97 5.77
C CYS A 86 3.98 -9.44 7.02
N GLU A 87 3.79 -10.76 7.14
CA GLU A 87 2.97 -11.41 8.18
C GLU A 87 1.47 -11.09 8.07
N VAL A 88 0.98 -11.04 6.84
CA VAL A 88 -0.43 -10.91 6.47
C VAL A 88 -0.96 -12.28 6.07
N GLU A 89 -2.11 -12.72 6.54
CA GLU A 89 -2.62 -14.06 6.20
C GLU A 89 -3.06 -14.18 4.73
N ASN A 90 -3.97 -13.30 4.29
CA ASN A 90 -4.64 -13.49 3.01
C ASN A 90 -5.14 -12.15 2.38
N ARG A 91 -5.74 -12.26 1.20
CA ARG A 91 -6.33 -11.12 0.48
C ARG A 91 -7.54 -10.51 1.21
N TYR A 92 -8.34 -11.31 1.91
CA TYR A 92 -9.55 -10.84 2.59
C TYR A 92 -9.21 -9.86 3.72
N VAL A 93 -8.24 -10.20 4.57
CA VAL A 93 -7.84 -9.33 5.70
C VAL A 93 -7.16 -8.02 5.24
N LEU A 94 -6.48 -8.03 4.08
CA LEU A 94 -5.97 -6.80 3.44
C LEU A 94 -7.09 -5.87 2.99
N GLU A 95 -8.17 -6.43 2.45
CA GLU A 95 -9.33 -5.65 2.04
C GLU A 95 -10.13 -5.12 3.23
N GLU A 96 -10.21 -5.86 4.35
CA GLU A 96 -10.74 -5.33 5.62
C GLU A 96 -9.87 -4.20 6.18
N LEU A 97 -8.54 -4.32 6.11
CA LEU A 97 -7.62 -3.25 6.53
C LEU A 97 -7.76 -1.99 5.64
N ASN A 98 -7.89 -2.16 4.32
CA ASN A 98 -8.16 -1.05 3.40
C ASN A 98 -9.57 -0.45 3.61
N ARG A 99 -10.56 -1.25 4.01
CA ARG A 99 -11.89 -0.78 4.47
C ARG A 99 -11.81 0.04 5.78
N ALA A 100 -10.89 -0.32 6.68
CA ALA A 100 -10.70 0.38 7.95
C ALA A 100 -9.90 1.70 7.81
N TYR A 101 -8.93 1.75 6.88
CA TYR A 101 -8.14 2.95 6.60
C TYR A 101 -8.78 3.81 5.50
N THR A 102 -9.48 4.88 5.88
CA THR A 102 -10.19 5.75 4.93
C THR A 102 -9.35 6.90 4.35
N GLY A 103 -8.07 7.01 4.75
CA GLY A 103 -7.17 8.07 4.26
C GLY A 103 -6.75 7.89 2.80
N ARG A 104 -6.83 6.66 2.28
CA ARG A 104 -6.56 6.33 0.88
C ARG A 104 -7.34 5.08 0.49
N ASP A 105 -7.54 4.92 -0.81
CA ASP A 105 -8.08 3.71 -1.42
C ASP A 105 -6.91 2.99 -2.10
N TYR A 106 -6.30 2.02 -1.41
CA TYR A 106 -5.16 1.28 -1.95
C TYR A 106 -5.62 0.14 -2.86
N GLU A 107 -4.92 -0.02 -3.97
CA GLU A 107 -4.91 -1.28 -4.70
C GLU A 107 -3.93 -2.27 -4.05
N ILE A 108 -4.24 -3.56 -4.14
CA ILE A 108 -3.55 -4.62 -3.39
C ILE A 108 -2.89 -5.61 -4.36
N ILE A 109 -1.60 -5.87 -4.18
CA ILE A 109 -0.88 -7.02 -4.76
C ILE A 109 -0.61 -8.01 -3.63
N HIS A 110 -1.03 -9.26 -3.81
CA HIS A 110 -0.90 -10.35 -2.85
C HIS A 110 -0.70 -11.67 -3.59
N TYR A 111 0.12 -12.56 -3.06
CA TYR A 111 0.32 -13.93 -3.55
C TYR A 111 0.56 -14.86 -2.37
N GLU A 112 -0.07 -16.04 -2.40
CA GLU A 112 0.18 -17.08 -1.42
C GLU A 112 1.65 -17.52 -1.44
N SER A 113 2.25 -17.61 -0.25
CA SER A 113 3.59 -18.10 -0.02
C SER A 113 3.58 -19.56 0.47
N PRO A 114 4.73 -20.26 0.40
CA PRO A 114 4.86 -21.60 0.97
C PRO A 114 5.04 -21.61 2.49
N ASP A 115 4.78 -20.50 3.22
CA ASP A 115 4.89 -20.49 4.69
C ASP A 115 3.78 -21.35 5.30
N GLY A 116 4.18 -22.34 6.10
CA GLY A 116 3.26 -23.26 6.77
C GLY A 116 2.37 -22.59 7.83
N ARG A 117 2.67 -21.35 8.25
CA ARG A 117 1.81 -20.53 9.11
C ARG A 117 0.63 -19.91 8.35
N GLY A 118 0.66 -19.93 7.01
CA GLY A 118 -0.33 -19.24 6.19
C GLY A 118 -0.20 -17.73 6.22
N ILE A 119 1.04 -17.20 6.24
CA ILE A 119 1.28 -15.76 6.19
C ILE A 119 2.25 -15.38 5.08
N ASP A 120 1.97 -14.24 4.48
CA ASP A 120 2.45 -13.81 3.18
C ASP A 120 3.03 -12.38 3.22
N ASN A 121 3.52 -11.95 2.06
CA ASN A 121 3.91 -10.57 1.80
C ASN A 121 2.87 -9.91 0.88
N ALA A 122 2.58 -8.63 1.13
CA ALA A 122 1.65 -7.83 0.34
C ALA A 122 2.26 -6.49 -0.08
N LEU A 123 1.70 -5.88 -1.11
CA LEU A 123 1.94 -4.49 -1.48
C LEU A 123 0.62 -3.75 -1.57
N LEU A 124 0.46 -2.70 -0.76
CA LEU A 124 -0.58 -1.67 -0.93
C LEU A 124 0.00 -0.52 -1.76
N TYR A 125 -0.73 0.00 -2.74
CA TYR A 125 -0.28 1.15 -3.54
C TYR A 125 -1.41 2.08 -3.96
N ASP A 126 -1.11 3.36 -4.11
CA ASP A 126 -2.08 4.35 -4.61
C ASP A 126 -2.16 4.33 -6.15
N PRO A 127 -3.28 3.89 -6.77
CA PRO A 127 -3.44 3.91 -8.21
C PRO A 127 -3.46 5.34 -8.81
N LYS A 128 -3.59 6.39 -7.99
CA LYS A 128 -3.51 7.80 -8.41
C LYS A 128 -2.07 8.31 -8.47
N LYS A 129 -1.11 7.60 -7.87
CA LYS A 129 0.32 7.98 -7.83
C LYS A 129 1.18 7.17 -8.80
N LEU A 130 0.83 5.90 -9.03
CA LEU A 130 1.58 5.02 -9.91
C LEU A 130 0.69 3.99 -10.60
N GLN A 131 1.14 3.53 -11.76
CA GLN A 131 0.54 2.42 -12.49
C GLN A 131 1.44 1.20 -12.40
N VAL A 132 0.89 0.06 -11.95
CA VAL A 132 1.59 -1.22 -11.97
C VAL A 132 1.63 -1.74 -13.41
N ILE A 133 2.85 -1.98 -13.92
CA ILE A 133 3.08 -2.51 -15.28
C ILE A 133 3.00 -4.04 -15.27
N SER A 134 3.53 -4.68 -14.22
CA SER A 134 3.49 -6.12 -14.02
C SER A 134 3.76 -6.50 -12.57
N SER A 135 3.22 -7.63 -12.15
CA SER A 135 3.51 -8.30 -10.88
C SER A 135 3.42 -9.81 -11.07
N ARG A 136 4.22 -10.57 -10.30
CA ARG A 136 4.23 -12.03 -10.31
C ARG A 136 4.77 -12.58 -8.99
N PRO A 137 4.37 -13.80 -8.57
CA PRO A 137 5.08 -14.53 -7.54
C PRO A 137 6.51 -14.89 -8.00
N ILE A 138 7.34 -15.29 -7.03
CA ILE A 138 8.73 -15.72 -7.23
C ILE A 138 8.76 -17.20 -7.61
#